data_AF-A0A8K0TTD6-F1
#
_entry.id   AF-A0A8K0TTD6-F1
#
_cell.length_a   1.000
_cell.length_b   1.000
_cell.length_c   1.000
_cell.angle_alpha   90.00
_cell.angle_beta   90.00
_cell.angle_gamma   90.00
#
_symmetry.space_group_name_H-M   'P 1'
#
loop_
_entity.id
_entity.type
_entity.pdbx_description
1 polymer ?
#
loop_
_entity_poly.entity_id
_entity_poly.type
_entity_poly.pdbx_seq_one_letter_code
_entity_poly.pdbx_strand_id
1 'polypeptide(L)'
;MLGALLFTTLVGTALANPLLPRQIPPPLDGPSSVSCLSLRNSCNATTVDLNNFYSYPSCIMLTTCNAGSSTPYNTLIDNNAPTTQARLTEETFYEMSGGKSYMTQQDYIDTYYHAISVTPGGTYPDSVNFTIDQWNYLAAWTGFCDPTNIPYSNFADWLEYSSTPGVCPAVQSCDPTAAASVKPCVPQPITDNGSCQEMVNQCQLWVTQGLFQNEYCVLASFCYAWSNTDVLLLDEYPSYTPSIPTTADEARLSEAVFYNMTGGAPTMSQQNAIDAYYGALTGTWTSLGGPFGAETPEKTDNNGPYPTSSEYVIDFWAIISAWTGFCDTREIPYANLADYLSYAAGSGYHPTC
;
A
#
# COMPACT_ATOMS: atom_id res chain seq x y z
N MET A 1 -35.77 28.46 -40.40
CA MET A 1 -35.15 27.18 -40.01
C MET A 1 -33.87 27.52 -39.25
N LEU A 2 -33.95 27.67 -37.93
CA LEU A 2 -32.77 27.76 -37.06
C LEU A 2 -32.55 26.36 -36.48
N GLY A 3 -31.41 25.75 -36.79
CA GLY A 3 -30.98 24.46 -36.24
C GLY A 3 -30.28 24.68 -34.90
N ALA A 4 -30.79 24.03 -33.85
CA ALA A 4 -30.14 23.96 -32.55
C ALA A 4 -29.06 22.86 -32.57
N LEU A 5 -27.83 23.22 -32.26
CA LEU A 5 -26.73 22.30 -32.01
C LEU A 5 -26.79 21.85 -30.54
N LEU A 6 -27.13 20.58 -30.32
CA LEU A 6 -26.99 19.91 -29.03
C LEU A 6 -25.49 19.64 -28.79
N PHE A 7 -24.94 20.22 -27.72
CA PHE A 7 -23.67 19.78 -27.14
C PHE A 7 -23.97 18.68 -26.10
N THR A 8 -23.67 17.43 -26.45
CA THR A 8 -23.56 16.34 -25.48
C THR A 8 -22.19 16.42 -24.80
N THR A 9 -22.17 16.85 -23.55
CA THR A 9 -21.03 16.70 -22.65
C THR A 9 -20.93 15.23 -22.23
N LEU A 10 -19.90 14.52 -22.72
CA LEU A 10 -19.48 13.26 -22.14
C LEU A 10 -18.88 13.56 -20.75
N VAL A 11 -19.58 13.14 -19.70
CA VAL A 11 -18.97 13.00 -18.37
C VAL A 11 -18.14 11.72 -18.43
N GLY A 12 -16.84 11.87 -18.69
CA GLY A 12 -15.90 10.76 -18.51
C GLY A 12 -15.77 10.47 -17.03
N THR A 13 -16.30 9.35 -16.55
CA THR A 13 -15.92 8.80 -15.25
C THR A 13 -14.47 8.36 -15.37
N ALA A 14 -13.55 9.19 -14.90
CA ALA A 14 -12.20 8.76 -14.62
C ALA A 14 -12.30 7.69 -13.53
N LEU A 15 -12.19 6.42 -13.90
CA LEU A 15 -11.80 5.39 -12.94
C LEU A 15 -10.42 5.83 -12.45
N ALA A 16 -10.38 6.42 -11.26
CA ALA A 16 -9.14 6.52 -10.51
C ALA A 16 -8.66 5.07 -10.36
N ASN A 17 -7.66 4.68 -11.15
CA ASN A 17 -6.83 3.56 -10.74
C ASN A 17 -6.33 3.97 -9.35
N PRO A 18 -6.64 3.22 -8.28
CA PRO A 18 -5.98 3.46 -7.01
C PRO A 18 -4.51 3.24 -7.30
N LEU A 19 -3.78 4.35 -7.48
CA LEU A 19 -2.36 4.33 -7.69
C LEU A 19 -1.82 3.73 -6.40
N LEU A 20 -1.46 2.45 -6.48
CA LEU A 20 -0.72 1.75 -5.45
C LEU A 20 0.36 2.71 -4.95
N PRO A 21 0.50 2.92 -3.62
CA PRO A 21 1.61 3.69 -3.08
C PRO A 21 2.89 3.01 -3.55
N ARG A 22 3.47 3.61 -4.59
CA ARG A 22 4.65 3.10 -5.26
C ARG A 22 5.78 3.37 -4.30
N GLN A 23 6.30 2.30 -3.70
CA GLN A 23 7.65 2.28 -3.16
C GLN A 23 8.57 3.08 -4.09
N ILE A 24 9.52 3.83 -3.52
CA ILE A 24 10.43 4.68 -4.31
C ILE A 24 11.04 3.83 -5.42
N PRO A 25 10.72 4.10 -6.70
CA PRO A 25 11.18 3.24 -7.77
C PRO A 25 12.70 3.35 -7.85
N PRO A 26 13.40 2.23 -8.12
CA PRO A 26 14.82 2.29 -8.42
C PRO A 26 15.05 3.21 -9.62
N PRO A 27 16.21 3.88 -9.71
CA PRO A 27 16.58 4.68 -10.87
C PRO A 27 16.47 3.85 -12.15
N LEU A 28 16.08 4.51 -13.25
CA LEU A 28 16.13 3.88 -14.56
C LEU A 28 17.60 3.65 -14.95
N ASP A 29 17.84 2.56 -15.68
CA ASP A 29 19.14 2.31 -16.28
C ASP A 29 19.53 3.45 -17.23
N GLY A 30 20.83 3.63 -17.45
CA GLY A 30 21.36 4.75 -18.24
C GLY A 30 20.80 4.78 -19.67
N PRO A 31 20.89 5.93 -20.37
CA PRO A 31 20.23 6.14 -21.67
C PRO A 31 20.76 5.23 -22.79
N SER A 32 21.91 4.60 -22.59
CA SER A 32 22.51 3.64 -23.53
C SER A 32 22.17 2.19 -23.22
N SER A 33 21.66 1.89 -22.03
CA SER A 33 21.42 0.52 -21.62
C SER A 33 20.06 -0.01 -22.07
N VAL A 34 20.09 -1.26 -22.49
CA VAL A 34 18.91 -2.10 -22.78
C VAL A 34 19.03 -3.43 -22.02
N SER A 35 19.54 -3.38 -20.79
CA SER A 35 19.81 -4.57 -19.97
C SER A 35 18.53 -5.37 -19.66
N CYS A 36 17.43 -4.71 -19.27
CA CYS A 36 16.13 -5.37 -19.13
C CYS A 36 15.63 -5.99 -20.45
N LEU A 37 15.91 -5.36 -21.59
CA LEU A 37 15.57 -5.94 -22.91
C LEU A 37 16.38 -7.21 -23.19
N SER A 38 17.64 -7.25 -22.76
CA SER A 38 18.47 -8.46 -22.89
C SER A 38 17.89 -9.60 -22.06
N LEU A 39 17.50 -9.31 -20.81
CA LEU A 39 16.77 -10.26 -19.97
C LEU A 39 15.43 -10.68 -20.57
N ARG A 40 14.71 -9.76 -21.21
CA ARG A 40 13.47 -10.07 -21.94
C ARG A 40 13.70 -11.03 -23.10
N ASN A 41 14.76 -10.83 -23.88
CA ASN A 41 15.10 -11.74 -24.97
C ASN A 41 15.50 -13.12 -24.46
N SER A 42 16.19 -13.18 -23.31
CA SER A 42 16.54 -14.42 -22.62
C SER A 42 15.31 -15.16 -22.09
N CYS A 43 14.37 -14.44 -21.47
CA CYS A 43 13.12 -14.99 -20.95
C CYS A 43 12.17 -15.43 -22.06
N ASN A 44 12.17 -14.75 -23.21
CA ASN A 44 11.34 -15.13 -24.36
C ASN A 44 12.04 -16.12 -25.32
N ALA A 45 13.14 -16.74 -24.89
CA ALA A 45 13.78 -17.79 -25.65
C ALA A 45 12.83 -18.99 -25.84
N THR A 46 12.94 -19.71 -26.97
CA THR A 46 12.05 -20.84 -27.29
C THR A 46 12.13 -22.02 -26.31
N THR A 47 13.11 -22.00 -25.40
CA THR A 47 13.33 -23.00 -24.35
C THR A 47 12.57 -22.70 -23.06
N VAL A 48 11.98 -21.52 -22.94
CA VAL A 48 11.22 -21.11 -21.75
C VAL A 48 9.77 -21.56 -21.87
N ASP A 49 9.29 -22.31 -20.89
CA ASP A 49 7.87 -22.59 -20.71
C ASP A 49 7.20 -21.45 -19.94
N LEU A 50 6.42 -20.64 -20.64
CA LEU A 50 5.72 -19.50 -20.05
C LEU A 50 4.66 -19.90 -19.02
N ASN A 51 4.22 -21.16 -18.97
CA ASN A 51 3.36 -21.66 -17.88
C ASN A 51 4.11 -21.82 -16.56
N ASN A 52 5.45 -21.85 -16.62
CA ASN A 52 6.36 -21.97 -15.50
C ASN A 52 7.38 -20.81 -15.53
N PHE A 53 6.90 -19.59 -15.76
CA PHE A 53 7.70 -18.38 -16.00
C PHE A 53 8.76 -18.17 -14.90
N TYR A 54 8.38 -18.33 -13.63
CA TYR A 54 9.28 -18.19 -12.49
C TYR A 54 10.14 -19.42 -12.17
N SER A 55 10.18 -20.43 -13.06
CA SER A 55 11.17 -21.51 -12.97
C SER A 55 12.49 -21.16 -13.69
N TYR A 56 12.55 -20.00 -14.36
CA TYR A 56 13.69 -19.57 -15.16
C TYR A 56 14.34 -18.31 -14.57
N PRO A 57 15.63 -18.35 -14.19
CA PRO A 57 16.33 -17.18 -13.64
C PRO A 57 16.25 -15.92 -14.52
N SER A 58 16.32 -16.07 -15.84
CA SER A 58 16.22 -14.93 -16.77
C SER A 58 14.87 -14.21 -16.70
N CYS A 59 13.77 -14.94 -16.51
CA CYS A 59 12.43 -14.40 -16.35
C CYS A 59 12.24 -13.72 -15.00
N ILE A 60 12.78 -14.30 -13.93
CA ILE A 60 12.81 -13.67 -12.60
C ILE A 60 13.61 -12.37 -12.67
N MET A 61 14.80 -12.39 -13.28
CA MET A 61 15.65 -11.20 -13.44
C MET A 61 14.94 -10.14 -14.28
N LEU A 62 14.23 -10.51 -15.37
CA LEU A 62 13.39 -9.56 -16.12
C LEU A 62 12.33 -8.90 -15.22
N THR A 63 11.60 -9.69 -14.42
CA THR A 63 10.58 -9.15 -13.51
C THR A 63 11.18 -8.17 -12.51
N THR A 64 12.32 -8.52 -11.91
CA THR A 64 13.01 -7.59 -11.00
C THR A 64 13.58 -6.37 -11.72
N CYS A 65 14.08 -6.51 -12.95
CA CYS A 65 14.63 -5.40 -13.74
C CYS A 65 13.56 -4.35 -14.07
N ASN A 66 12.33 -4.80 -14.32
CA ASN A 66 11.19 -3.93 -14.59
C ASN A 66 10.60 -3.32 -13.31
N ALA A 67 11.07 -3.72 -12.12
CA ALA A 67 10.57 -3.18 -10.86
C ALA A 67 10.73 -1.65 -10.83
N GLY A 68 9.71 -0.96 -10.29
CA GLY A 68 9.61 0.50 -10.35
C GLY A 68 9.00 1.06 -11.64
N SER A 69 9.02 0.33 -12.76
CA SER A 69 8.33 0.70 -14.01
C SER A 69 7.08 -0.13 -14.27
N SER A 70 7.10 -1.39 -13.87
CA SER A 70 6.03 -2.37 -14.01
C SER A 70 5.94 -3.25 -12.75
N THR A 71 4.79 -3.88 -12.53
CA THR A 71 4.61 -4.86 -11.44
C THR A 71 4.91 -6.27 -11.97
N PRO A 72 5.15 -7.28 -11.10
CA PRO A 72 5.22 -8.67 -11.53
C PRO A 72 4.02 -9.12 -12.38
N TYR A 73 2.80 -8.75 -11.98
CA TYR A 73 1.58 -9.03 -12.75
C TYR A 73 1.63 -8.47 -14.17
N ASN A 74 2.00 -7.19 -14.33
CA ASN A 74 2.11 -6.57 -15.65
C ASN A 74 3.23 -7.19 -16.47
N THR A 75 4.35 -7.56 -15.85
CA THR A 75 5.46 -8.25 -16.55
C THR A 75 5.01 -9.60 -17.13
N LEU A 76 4.15 -10.35 -16.43
CA LEU A 76 3.59 -11.60 -16.97
C LEU A 76 2.74 -11.34 -18.21
N ILE A 77 1.85 -10.33 -18.17
CA ILE A 77 1.02 -9.93 -19.31
C ILE A 77 1.88 -9.51 -20.49
N ASP A 78 2.87 -8.64 -20.26
CA ASP A 78 3.75 -8.11 -21.31
C ASP A 78 4.56 -9.20 -22.02
N ASN A 79 4.77 -10.35 -21.38
CA ASN A 79 5.47 -11.51 -21.95
C ASN A 79 4.52 -12.66 -22.34
N ASN A 80 3.20 -12.43 -22.36
CA ASN A 80 2.18 -13.44 -22.68
C ASN A 80 2.24 -14.69 -21.78
N ALA A 81 2.70 -14.55 -20.54
CA ALA A 81 2.64 -15.60 -19.53
C ALA A 81 1.30 -15.55 -18.78
N PRO A 82 0.72 -16.69 -18.36
CA PRO A 82 -0.44 -16.71 -17.48
C PRO A 82 -0.19 -15.88 -16.21
N THR A 83 -1.17 -15.09 -15.79
CA THR A 83 -1.08 -14.29 -14.55
C THR A 83 -1.19 -15.16 -13.29
N THR A 84 -1.66 -16.40 -13.43
CA THR A 84 -1.70 -17.43 -12.39
C THR A 84 -0.47 -18.32 -12.47
N GLN A 85 0.71 -17.75 -12.21
CA GLN A 85 1.96 -18.52 -12.15
C GLN A 85 2.03 -19.37 -10.88
N ALA A 86 2.71 -20.51 -10.97
CA ALA A 86 3.16 -21.20 -9.77
C ALA A 86 4.14 -20.32 -9.00
N ARG A 87 4.12 -20.43 -7.67
CA ARG A 87 5.09 -19.78 -6.81
C ARG A 87 6.51 -20.21 -7.18
N LEU A 88 7.47 -19.28 -7.11
CA LEU A 88 8.89 -19.57 -7.27
C LEU A 88 9.29 -20.77 -6.39
N THR A 89 9.98 -21.76 -6.95
CA THR A 89 10.43 -22.93 -6.20
C THR A 89 11.72 -22.65 -5.44
N GLU A 90 11.96 -23.37 -4.34
CA GLU A 90 13.24 -23.30 -3.62
C GLU A 90 14.41 -23.73 -4.51
N GLU A 91 14.21 -24.72 -5.39
CA GLU A 91 15.25 -25.21 -6.30
C GLU A 91 15.77 -24.10 -7.22
N THR A 92 14.87 -23.38 -7.90
CA THR A 92 15.24 -22.24 -8.75
C THR A 92 15.83 -21.10 -7.93
N PHE A 93 15.33 -20.86 -6.72
CA PHE A 93 15.93 -19.86 -5.82
C PHE A 93 17.36 -20.23 -5.39
N TYR A 94 17.62 -21.51 -5.08
CA TYR A 94 18.94 -22.02 -4.72
C TYR A 94 19.92 -21.96 -5.89
N GLU A 95 19.46 -22.14 -7.12
CA GLU A 95 20.30 -21.91 -8.31
C GLU A 95 20.81 -20.46 -8.34
N MET A 96 19.93 -19.47 -8.17
CA MET A 96 20.30 -18.05 -8.19
C MET A 96 21.12 -17.61 -6.97
N SER A 97 20.87 -18.20 -5.81
CA SER A 97 21.56 -17.84 -4.57
C SER A 97 22.83 -18.66 -4.32
N GLY A 98 23.30 -19.46 -5.28
CA GLY A 98 24.50 -20.30 -5.09
C GLY A 98 24.33 -21.36 -3.98
N GLY A 99 23.12 -21.89 -3.82
CA GLY A 99 22.76 -22.95 -2.87
C GLY A 99 22.39 -22.48 -1.47
N LYS A 100 22.14 -21.18 -1.26
CA LYS A 100 21.83 -20.60 0.06
C LYS A 100 20.32 -20.48 0.27
N SER A 101 19.88 -20.55 1.54
CA SER A 101 18.46 -20.31 1.90
C SER A 101 18.05 -18.83 1.83
N TYR A 102 18.98 -17.96 1.46
CA TYR A 102 18.81 -16.52 1.29
C TYR A 102 19.67 -16.06 0.11
N MET A 103 19.26 -14.98 -0.53
CA MET A 103 19.99 -14.34 -1.61
C MET A 103 20.62 -13.05 -1.08
N THR A 104 21.91 -12.85 -1.34
CA THR A 104 22.63 -11.60 -1.06
C THR A 104 22.57 -10.67 -2.27
N GLN A 105 22.93 -9.40 -2.07
CA GLN A 105 23.10 -8.46 -3.19
C GLN A 105 24.06 -8.99 -4.28
N GLN A 106 25.16 -9.64 -3.88
CA GLN A 106 26.13 -10.16 -4.84
C GLN A 106 25.56 -11.34 -5.64
N ASP A 107 24.81 -12.24 -5.00
CA ASP A 107 24.16 -13.35 -5.71
C ASP A 107 23.15 -12.84 -6.74
N TYR A 108 22.39 -11.79 -6.40
CA TYR A 108 21.48 -11.12 -7.32
C TYR A 108 22.22 -10.52 -8.51
N ILE A 109 23.31 -9.76 -8.27
CA ILE A 109 24.16 -9.19 -9.33
C ILE A 109 24.73 -10.30 -10.22
N ASP A 110 25.29 -11.35 -9.63
CA ASP A 110 25.90 -12.45 -10.37
C ASP A 110 24.86 -13.17 -11.24
N THR A 111 23.67 -13.42 -10.70
CA THR A 111 22.54 -14.01 -11.46
C THR A 111 22.10 -13.10 -12.60
N TYR A 112 21.96 -11.80 -12.34
CA TYR A 112 21.55 -10.81 -13.32
C TYR A 112 22.53 -10.75 -14.50
N TYR A 113 23.82 -10.61 -14.21
CA TYR A 113 24.87 -10.54 -15.23
C TYR A 113 25.04 -11.88 -15.94
N HIS A 114 24.90 -13.00 -15.25
CA HIS A 114 24.95 -14.33 -15.87
C HIS A 114 23.82 -14.50 -16.89
N ALA A 115 22.57 -14.15 -16.54
CA ALA A 115 21.43 -14.23 -17.45
C ALA A 115 21.62 -13.39 -18.72
N ILE A 116 22.25 -12.22 -18.63
CA ILE A 116 22.63 -11.40 -19.78
C ILE A 116 23.76 -12.06 -20.58
N SER A 117 24.79 -12.60 -19.92
CA SER A 117 25.97 -13.17 -20.58
C SER A 117 25.66 -14.34 -21.52
N VAL A 118 24.61 -15.10 -21.22
CA VAL A 118 24.14 -16.23 -22.04
C VAL A 118 23.13 -15.81 -23.11
N THR A 119 22.75 -14.53 -23.14
CA THR A 119 21.82 -13.97 -24.14
C THR A 119 22.59 -13.54 -25.39
N PRO A 120 22.24 -14.04 -26.59
CA PRO A 120 22.86 -13.59 -27.84
C PRO A 120 22.71 -12.09 -28.04
N GLY A 121 23.84 -11.38 -28.12
CA GLY A 121 23.85 -9.91 -28.27
C GLY A 121 23.37 -9.15 -27.03
N GLY A 122 23.41 -9.76 -25.85
CA GLY A 122 23.03 -9.12 -24.60
C GLY A 122 23.86 -7.88 -24.27
N THR A 123 23.20 -6.84 -23.79
CA THR A 123 23.78 -5.59 -23.31
C THR A 123 23.68 -5.53 -21.79
N TYR A 124 24.78 -5.19 -21.14
CA TYR A 124 24.87 -5.01 -19.68
C TYR A 124 24.36 -3.63 -19.25
N PRO A 125 23.96 -3.44 -17.99
CA PRO A 125 23.61 -2.13 -17.47
C PRO A 125 24.81 -1.18 -17.53
N ASP A 126 24.56 0.11 -17.69
CA ASP A 126 25.62 1.12 -17.81
C ASP A 126 26.42 1.26 -16.50
N SER A 127 25.82 0.85 -15.38
CA SER A 127 26.44 0.84 -14.06
C SER A 127 25.88 -0.30 -13.21
N VAL A 128 26.75 -0.94 -12.41
CA VAL A 128 26.32 -1.92 -11.41
C VAL A 128 25.41 -1.31 -10.34
N ASN A 129 25.48 0.01 -10.13
CA ASN A 129 24.58 0.69 -9.18
C ASN A 129 23.11 0.51 -9.56
N PHE A 130 22.78 0.40 -10.85
CA PHE A 130 21.42 0.08 -11.27
C PHE A 130 20.94 -1.24 -10.64
N THR A 131 21.73 -2.32 -10.74
CA THR A 131 21.39 -3.61 -10.12
C THR A 131 21.38 -3.57 -8.60
N ILE A 132 22.22 -2.73 -7.99
CA ILE A 132 22.22 -2.51 -6.54
C ILE A 132 20.92 -1.82 -6.10
N ASP A 133 20.46 -0.81 -6.84
CA ASP A 133 19.24 -0.09 -6.54
C ASP A 133 18.00 -0.97 -6.74
N GLN A 134 17.99 -1.84 -7.76
CA GLN A 134 16.96 -2.87 -7.93
C GLN A 134 16.93 -3.83 -6.74
N TRP A 135 18.10 -4.29 -6.28
CA TRP A 135 18.17 -5.15 -5.09
C TRP A 135 17.66 -4.45 -3.83
N ASN A 136 18.05 -3.19 -3.62
CA ASN A 136 17.58 -2.38 -2.49
C ASN A 136 16.07 -2.15 -2.54
N TYR A 137 15.49 -2.05 -3.74
CA TYR A 137 14.04 -2.02 -3.90
C TYR A 137 13.37 -3.31 -3.41
N LEU A 138 13.86 -4.48 -3.80
CA LEU A 138 13.34 -5.76 -3.30
C LEU A 138 13.54 -5.91 -1.78
N ALA A 139 14.72 -5.52 -1.28
CA ALA A 139 15.06 -5.57 0.14
C ALA A 139 14.13 -4.69 0.98
N ALA A 140 13.81 -3.49 0.51
CA ALA A 140 12.87 -2.58 1.16
C ALA A 140 11.44 -3.11 1.17
N TRP A 141 10.98 -3.71 0.07
CA TRP A 141 9.66 -4.34 0.05
C TRP A 141 9.57 -5.52 1.02
N THR A 142 10.61 -6.35 1.06
CA THR A 142 10.66 -7.57 1.88
C THR A 142 11.01 -7.32 3.35
N GLY A 143 11.50 -6.14 3.71
CA GLY A 143 11.89 -5.77 5.08
C GLY A 143 13.32 -6.18 5.46
N PHE A 144 14.17 -6.51 4.50
CA PHE A 144 15.55 -6.97 4.72
C PHE A 144 16.57 -5.90 4.31
N CYS A 145 16.47 -4.70 4.88
CA CYS A 145 17.43 -3.63 4.60
C CYS A 145 18.75 -3.77 5.38
N ASP A 146 18.76 -4.51 6.50
CA ASP A 146 19.97 -4.83 7.27
C ASP A 146 19.82 -6.16 8.03
N PRO A 147 20.54 -7.25 7.67
CA PRO A 147 21.39 -7.36 6.48
C PRO A 147 20.56 -7.44 5.18
N THR A 148 21.11 -6.99 4.05
CA THR A 148 20.48 -7.07 2.71
C THR A 148 20.46 -8.48 2.13
N ASN A 149 20.03 -9.44 2.95
CA ASN A 149 19.91 -10.86 2.65
C ASN A 149 18.44 -11.24 2.67
N ILE A 150 17.84 -11.41 1.49
CA ILE A 150 16.41 -11.73 1.37
C ILE A 150 16.25 -13.27 1.41
N PRO A 151 15.52 -13.83 2.39
CA PRO A 151 15.21 -15.27 2.43
C PRO A 151 14.32 -15.69 1.26
N TYR A 152 14.35 -16.98 0.91
CA TYR A 152 13.50 -17.56 -0.14
C TYR A 152 12.03 -17.14 -0.02
N SER A 153 11.43 -17.30 1.16
CA SER A 153 10.02 -17.03 1.40
C SER A 153 9.65 -15.60 1.00
N ASN A 154 10.44 -14.63 1.42
CA ASN A 154 10.17 -13.21 1.19
C ASN A 154 10.43 -12.80 -0.26
N PHE A 155 11.44 -13.36 -0.91
CA PHE A 155 11.68 -13.11 -2.34
C PHE A 155 10.54 -13.68 -3.20
N ALA A 156 10.06 -14.89 -2.87
CA ALA A 156 8.91 -15.49 -3.53
C ALA A 156 7.61 -14.71 -3.26
N ASP A 157 7.41 -14.22 -2.03
CA ASP A 157 6.28 -13.34 -1.69
C ASP A 157 6.29 -12.04 -2.48
N TRP A 158 7.47 -11.46 -2.74
CA TRP A 158 7.55 -10.27 -3.59
C TRP A 158 7.02 -10.54 -5.00
N LEU A 159 7.42 -11.66 -5.62
CA LEU A 159 6.93 -12.03 -6.95
C LEU A 159 5.42 -12.28 -6.98
N GLU A 160 4.88 -12.88 -5.93
CA GLU A 160 3.47 -13.30 -5.86
C GLU A 160 2.53 -12.16 -5.44
N TYR A 161 2.94 -11.36 -4.44
CA TYR A 161 2.04 -10.45 -3.73
C TYR A 161 2.34 -8.97 -3.93
N SER A 162 3.49 -8.56 -4.47
CA SER A 162 3.79 -7.12 -4.65
C SER A 162 2.88 -6.42 -5.66
N SER A 163 2.12 -7.18 -6.44
CA SER A 163 1.09 -6.68 -7.36
C SER A 163 -0.32 -6.74 -6.78
N THR A 164 -0.51 -7.39 -5.64
CA THR A 164 -1.82 -7.59 -5.03
C THR A 164 -2.29 -6.28 -4.40
N PRO A 165 -3.50 -5.79 -4.75
CA PRO A 165 -4.06 -4.61 -4.10
C PRO A 165 -4.07 -4.78 -2.59
N GLY A 166 -3.58 -3.76 -1.88
CA GLY A 166 -3.52 -3.75 -0.42
C GLY A 166 -2.25 -4.31 0.19
N VAL A 167 -1.35 -4.91 -0.60
CA VAL A 167 -0.06 -5.37 -0.09
C VAL A 167 0.97 -4.24 -0.17
N CYS A 168 1.51 -3.86 0.98
CA CYS A 168 2.49 -2.80 1.10
C CYS A 168 3.92 -3.34 1.16
N PRO A 169 4.92 -2.57 0.68
CA PRO A 169 6.31 -2.81 1.05
C PRO A 169 6.48 -2.65 2.57
N ALA A 170 7.40 -3.42 3.17
CA ALA A 170 7.75 -3.27 4.58
C ALA A 170 8.30 -1.87 4.89
N VAL A 171 9.17 -1.33 4.03
CA VAL A 171 9.62 0.07 4.07
C VAL A 171 9.67 0.67 2.66
N GLN A 172 9.55 2.00 2.55
CA GLN A 172 9.54 2.69 1.25
C GLN A 172 10.92 2.68 0.55
N SER A 173 12.00 2.58 1.32
CA SER A 173 13.38 2.48 0.83
C SER A 173 14.28 1.93 1.92
N CYS A 174 15.40 1.30 1.53
CA CYS A 174 16.46 0.95 2.46
C CYS A 174 17.36 2.15 2.83
N ASP A 175 17.24 3.28 2.14
CA ASP A 175 17.78 4.56 2.59
C ASP A 175 16.77 5.20 3.56
N PRO A 176 17.10 5.36 4.86
CA PRO A 176 16.20 5.95 5.84
C PRO A 176 15.78 7.39 5.50
N THR A 177 16.66 8.16 4.85
CA THR A 177 16.37 9.55 4.45
C THR A 177 15.34 9.57 3.34
N ALA A 178 15.52 8.72 2.33
CA ALA A 178 14.55 8.59 1.24
C ALA A 178 13.22 8.03 1.77
N ALA A 179 13.26 7.00 2.62
CA ALA A 179 12.06 6.41 3.23
C ALA A 179 11.25 7.43 4.02
N ALA A 180 11.90 8.30 4.80
CA ALA A 180 11.24 9.37 5.56
C ALA A 180 10.65 10.48 4.68
N SER A 181 11.11 10.62 3.43
CA SER A 181 10.65 11.67 2.50
C SER A 181 9.36 11.30 1.75
N VAL A 182 8.88 10.05 1.89
CA VAL A 182 7.73 9.53 1.16
C VAL A 182 6.67 9.03 2.11
N LYS A 183 5.41 9.33 1.79
CA LYS A 183 4.27 8.86 2.56
C LYS A 183 4.23 7.33 2.57
N PRO A 184 4.21 6.69 3.75
CA PRO A 184 4.10 5.23 3.83
C PRO A 184 2.83 4.69 3.15
N CYS A 185 2.96 3.49 2.59
CA CYS A 185 1.84 2.71 2.10
C CYS A 185 0.89 2.35 3.24
N VAL A 186 -0.41 2.38 2.96
CA VAL A 186 -1.46 1.93 3.88
C VAL A 186 -2.02 0.65 3.30
N PRO A 187 -1.89 -0.51 3.99
CA PRO A 187 -2.50 -1.74 3.51
C PRO A 187 -4.02 -1.56 3.39
N GLN A 188 -4.56 -1.82 2.20
CA GLN A 188 -5.99 -1.69 1.89
C GLN A 188 -6.50 -2.99 1.28
N PRO A 189 -7.12 -3.87 2.08
CA PRO A 189 -7.67 -5.14 1.60
C PRO A 189 -8.58 -4.94 0.40
N ILE A 190 -8.68 -5.95 -0.46
CA ILE A 190 -9.59 -5.93 -1.61
C ILE A 190 -11.06 -5.69 -1.21
N THR A 191 -11.40 -5.96 0.06
CA THR A 191 -12.75 -5.76 0.62
C THR A 191 -13.07 -4.30 0.91
N ASP A 192 -12.10 -3.40 0.96
CA ASP A 192 -12.31 -1.96 1.20
C ASP A 192 -13.16 -1.30 0.09
N ASN A 193 -12.89 -1.63 -1.17
CA ASN A 193 -13.59 -1.07 -2.34
C ASN A 193 -13.63 0.48 -2.36
N GLY A 194 -12.63 1.14 -1.76
CA GLY A 194 -12.52 2.60 -1.69
C GLY A 194 -13.23 3.24 -0.49
N SER A 195 -13.79 2.45 0.42
CA SER A 195 -14.50 2.96 1.60
C SER A 195 -13.57 3.74 2.54
N CYS A 196 -12.33 3.30 2.70
CA CYS A 196 -11.29 3.96 3.49
C CYS A 196 -10.99 5.33 2.91
N GLN A 197 -10.76 5.40 1.60
CA GLN A 197 -10.48 6.66 0.93
C GLN A 197 -11.67 7.62 1.07
N GLU A 198 -12.90 7.11 1.00
CA GLU A 198 -14.07 7.95 1.27
C GLU A 198 -14.07 8.44 2.72
N MET A 199 -13.75 7.59 3.71
CA MET A 199 -13.66 8.02 5.10
C MET A 199 -12.60 9.10 5.33
N VAL A 200 -11.45 9.00 4.65
CA VAL A 200 -10.41 10.04 4.60
C VAL A 200 -10.99 11.33 4.01
N ASN A 201 -11.67 11.26 2.86
CA ASN A 201 -12.31 12.45 2.26
C ASN A 201 -13.34 13.09 3.21
N GLN A 202 -14.08 12.28 3.97
CA GLN A 202 -15.02 12.79 4.97
C GLN A 202 -14.29 13.44 6.15
N CYS A 203 -13.14 12.90 6.58
CA CYS A 203 -12.32 13.49 7.64
C CYS A 203 -11.76 14.86 7.24
N GLN A 204 -11.32 15.04 5.99
CA GLN A 204 -10.71 16.30 5.49
C GLN A 204 -11.58 17.53 5.74
N LEU A 205 -12.91 17.36 5.68
CA LEU A 205 -13.88 18.43 5.92
C LEU A 205 -13.89 18.93 7.37
N TRP A 206 -13.39 18.13 8.32
CA TRP A 206 -13.52 18.35 9.76
C TRP A 206 -12.20 18.28 10.55
N VAL A 207 -11.11 17.79 9.94
CA VAL A 207 -9.83 17.52 10.64
C VAL A 207 -9.27 18.75 11.38
N THR A 208 -9.55 19.96 10.91
CA THR A 208 -9.08 21.19 11.56
C THR A 208 -9.77 21.50 12.90
N GLN A 209 -10.82 20.76 13.25
CA GLN A 209 -11.44 20.78 14.59
C GLN A 209 -10.70 19.86 15.58
N GLY A 210 -9.71 19.11 15.09
CA GLY A 210 -8.93 18.11 15.82
C GLY A 210 -9.26 16.71 15.33
N LEU A 211 -8.22 15.89 15.12
CA LEU A 211 -8.33 14.57 14.49
C LEU A 211 -9.29 13.65 15.24
N PHE A 212 -9.30 13.68 16.57
CA PHE A 212 -10.15 12.82 17.39
C PHE A 212 -11.38 13.54 17.97
N GLN A 213 -11.77 14.65 17.36
CA GLN A 213 -12.90 15.48 17.77
C GLN A 213 -14.12 15.35 16.84
N ASN A 214 -14.05 14.47 15.84
CA ASN A 214 -15.15 14.15 14.93
C ASN A 214 -15.15 12.64 14.57
N GLU A 215 -16.33 12.06 14.34
CA GLU A 215 -16.49 10.63 14.06
C GLU A 215 -15.77 10.20 12.78
N TYR A 216 -15.84 11.00 11.71
CA TYR A 216 -15.25 10.66 10.41
C TYR A 216 -13.74 10.48 10.51
N CYS A 217 -13.06 11.36 11.24
CA CYS A 217 -11.62 11.28 11.43
C CYS A 217 -11.19 10.13 12.35
N VAL A 218 -11.99 9.81 13.36
CA VAL A 218 -11.74 8.63 14.20
C VAL A 218 -11.92 7.34 13.40
N LEU A 219 -12.97 7.26 12.58
CA LEU A 219 -13.22 6.11 11.70
C LEU A 219 -12.17 6.00 10.59
N ALA A 220 -11.71 7.12 10.02
CA ALA A 220 -10.58 7.14 9.09
C ALA A 220 -9.32 6.61 9.77
N SER A 221 -9.08 6.99 11.03
CA SER A 221 -7.94 6.49 11.81
C SER A 221 -7.98 4.98 12.02
N PHE A 222 -9.17 4.37 12.08
CA PHE A 222 -9.30 2.92 12.17
C PHE A 222 -8.88 2.21 10.89
N CYS A 223 -9.16 2.77 9.71
CA CYS A 223 -8.67 2.23 8.44
C CYS A 223 -7.14 2.18 8.36
N TYR A 224 -6.47 3.03 9.15
CA TYR A 224 -5.01 3.11 9.25
C TYR A 224 -4.44 2.20 10.33
N ALA A 225 -5.23 1.32 10.95
CA ALA A 225 -4.76 0.38 11.98
C ALA A 225 -3.68 -0.59 11.47
N TRP A 226 -3.69 -0.96 10.18
CA TRP A 226 -2.65 -1.76 9.55
C TRP A 226 -1.36 -1.00 9.23
N SER A 227 -1.37 0.33 9.30
CA SER A 227 -0.21 1.18 9.07
C SER A 227 0.05 2.06 10.29
N ASN A 228 -0.18 3.36 10.21
CA ASN A 228 -0.03 4.29 11.31
C ASN A 228 -0.96 5.48 11.06
N THR A 229 -1.73 5.90 12.06
CA THR A 229 -2.61 7.08 12.00
C THR A 229 -1.84 8.39 11.70
N ASP A 230 -0.55 8.52 11.99
CA ASP A 230 0.25 9.67 11.52
C ASP A 230 0.34 9.71 9.98
N VAL A 231 0.21 8.56 9.29
CA VAL A 231 0.15 8.52 7.83
C VAL A 231 -1.16 9.12 7.32
N LEU A 232 -2.27 9.00 8.09
CA LEU A 232 -3.52 9.68 7.77
C LEU A 232 -3.31 11.20 7.81
N LEU A 233 -2.64 11.73 8.84
CA LEU A 233 -2.37 13.17 8.95
C LEU A 233 -1.60 13.73 7.74
N LEU A 234 -0.77 12.92 7.09
CA LEU A 234 -0.10 13.32 5.83
C LEU A 234 -1.06 13.44 4.62
N ASP A 235 -2.22 12.76 4.63
CA ASP A 235 -3.29 12.94 3.64
C ASP A 235 -4.26 14.06 4.01
N GLU A 236 -4.48 14.27 5.30
CA GLU A 236 -5.42 15.26 5.79
C GLU A 236 -4.90 16.69 5.60
N TYR A 237 -3.59 16.90 5.76
CA TYR A 237 -3.00 18.22 5.68
C TYR A 237 -2.38 18.51 4.31
N PRO A 238 -2.63 19.68 3.71
CA PRO A 238 -1.99 20.07 2.46
C PRO A 238 -0.47 20.09 2.58
N SER A 239 0.23 19.75 1.50
CA SER A 239 1.69 19.67 1.44
C SER A 239 2.42 20.99 1.73
N TYR A 240 1.72 22.13 1.64
CA TYR A 240 2.27 23.46 1.98
C TYR A 240 2.18 23.78 3.47
N THR A 241 1.57 22.91 4.28
CA THR A 241 1.50 23.07 5.73
C THR A 241 2.90 22.88 6.31
N PRO A 242 3.50 23.91 6.95
CA PRO A 242 4.91 23.90 7.33
C PRO A 242 5.23 22.91 8.45
N SER A 243 4.24 22.51 9.24
CA SER A 243 4.34 21.48 10.27
C SER A 243 3.00 20.75 10.35
N ILE A 244 2.97 19.52 9.84
CA ILE A 244 1.82 18.62 10.00
C ILE A 244 1.89 18.06 11.43
N PRO A 245 0.81 18.12 12.24
CA PRO A 245 0.82 17.52 13.57
C PRO A 245 0.97 16.00 13.49
N THR A 246 1.40 15.40 14.59
CA THR A 246 1.30 13.96 14.82
C THR A 246 0.10 13.67 15.73
N THR A 247 -0.31 12.41 15.80
CA THR A 247 -1.33 11.96 16.77
C THR A 247 -0.98 12.26 18.23
N ALA A 248 0.30 12.43 18.55
CA ALA A 248 0.77 12.86 19.86
C ALA A 248 0.54 14.37 20.13
N ASP A 249 0.44 15.17 19.08
CA ASP A 249 0.11 16.61 19.16
C ASP A 249 -1.42 16.84 19.22
N GLU A 250 -2.20 15.87 18.76
CA GLU A 250 -3.66 15.94 18.70
C GLU A 250 -4.31 15.81 20.08
N ALA A 251 -5.46 16.47 20.23
CA ALA A 251 -6.29 16.30 21.43
C ALA A 251 -6.84 14.87 21.50
N ARG A 252 -6.75 14.25 22.68
CA ARG A 252 -7.30 12.92 22.97
C ARG A 252 -8.76 12.80 22.51
N LEU A 253 -9.16 11.59 22.10
CA LEU A 253 -10.53 11.26 21.69
C LEU A 253 -11.57 11.88 22.63
N SER A 254 -12.50 12.65 22.07
CA SER A 254 -13.61 13.21 22.82
C SER A 254 -14.58 12.12 23.29
N GLU A 255 -14.99 12.16 24.56
CA GLU A 255 -16.05 11.28 25.07
C GLU A 255 -17.35 11.44 24.28
N ALA A 256 -17.67 12.66 23.81
CA ALA A 256 -18.88 12.90 23.02
C ALA A 256 -18.84 12.13 21.69
N VAL A 257 -17.70 12.13 21.00
CA VAL A 257 -17.49 11.37 19.75
C VAL A 257 -17.57 9.87 20.02
N PHE A 258 -16.92 9.41 21.10
CA PHE A 258 -17.00 8.01 21.52
C PHE A 258 -18.44 7.56 21.77
N TYR A 259 -19.21 8.33 22.56
CA TYR A 259 -20.60 8.00 22.85
C TYR A 259 -21.50 8.11 21.62
N ASN A 260 -21.20 8.99 20.67
CA ASN A 260 -21.94 9.04 19.41
C ASN A 260 -21.72 7.76 18.59
N MET A 261 -20.47 7.31 18.41
CA MET A 261 -20.15 6.08 17.68
C MET A 261 -20.68 4.80 18.36
N THR A 262 -20.80 4.80 19.68
CA THR A 262 -21.26 3.63 20.45
C THR A 262 -22.76 3.62 20.73
N GLY A 263 -23.50 4.66 20.34
CA GLY A 263 -24.90 4.84 20.74
C GLY A 263 -25.08 5.00 22.25
N GLY A 264 -24.07 5.57 22.93
CA GLY A 264 -24.07 5.84 24.37
C GLY A 264 -23.59 4.69 25.24
N ALA A 265 -23.04 3.61 24.67
CA ALA A 265 -22.50 2.49 25.44
C ALA A 265 -21.14 2.86 26.10
N PRO A 266 -20.81 2.25 27.26
CA PRO A 266 -19.54 2.53 27.95
C PRO A 266 -18.32 1.88 27.28
N THR A 267 -18.55 0.96 26.35
CA THR A 267 -17.55 0.28 25.54
C THR A 267 -17.95 0.36 24.08
N MET A 268 -16.95 0.34 23.19
CA MET A 268 -17.17 0.17 21.76
C MET A 268 -17.01 -1.31 21.44
N SER A 269 -18.09 -1.96 21.01
CA SER A 269 -18.04 -3.34 20.51
C SER A 269 -17.64 -3.37 19.03
N GLN A 270 -17.26 -4.55 18.53
CA GLN A 270 -17.07 -4.77 17.10
C GLN A 270 -18.31 -4.36 16.28
N GLN A 271 -19.52 -4.66 16.76
CA GLN A 271 -20.74 -4.27 16.06
C GLN A 271 -20.92 -2.75 16.04
N ASN A 272 -20.57 -2.05 17.14
CA ASN A 272 -20.59 -0.57 17.13
C ASN A 272 -19.58 0.00 16.11
N ALA A 273 -18.39 -0.60 15.98
CA ALA A 273 -17.43 -0.19 14.96
C ALA A 273 -17.97 -0.37 13.54
N ILE A 274 -18.61 -1.52 13.25
CA ILE A 274 -19.29 -1.79 11.97
C ILE A 274 -20.39 -0.76 11.73
N ASP A 275 -21.30 -0.57 12.69
CA ASP A 275 -22.45 0.31 12.55
C ASP A 275 -22.02 1.77 12.37
N ALA A 276 -21.02 2.24 13.13
CA ALA A 276 -20.48 3.59 13.00
C ALA A 276 -19.82 3.80 11.65
N TYR A 277 -19.02 2.83 11.19
CA TYR A 277 -18.31 2.92 9.90
C TYR A 277 -19.28 2.97 8.71
N TYR A 278 -20.24 2.03 8.64
CA TYR A 278 -21.25 2.01 7.59
C TYR A 278 -22.23 3.19 7.70
N GLY A 279 -22.54 3.63 8.92
CA GLY A 279 -23.36 4.80 9.17
C GLY A 279 -22.71 6.09 8.64
N ALA A 280 -21.40 6.25 8.84
CA ALA A 280 -20.64 7.39 8.33
C ALA A 280 -20.56 7.42 6.78
N LEU A 281 -20.62 6.26 6.12
CA LEU A 281 -20.70 6.17 4.66
C LEU A 281 -22.12 6.41 4.10
N THR A 282 -23.13 6.55 4.96
CA THR A 282 -24.52 6.82 4.55
C THR A 282 -24.78 8.33 4.50
N GLY A 283 -25.10 8.85 3.31
CA GLY A 283 -25.34 10.29 3.11
C GLY A 283 -24.08 11.13 3.37
N THR A 284 -23.06 10.92 2.54
CA THR A 284 -21.74 11.56 2.70
C THR A 284 -21.81 13.06 2.45
N TRP A 285 -20.77 13.78 2.88
CA TRP A 285 -20.63 15.21 2.72
C TRP A 285 -19.76 15.54 1.50
N THR A 286 -20.04 16.68 0.87
CA THR A 286 -19.21 17.28 -0.17
C THR A 286 -18.76 18.67 0.26
N SER A 287 -17.59 19.10 -0.19
CA SER A 287 -17.14 20.49 -0.03
C SER A 287 -17.84 21.40 -1.04
N LEU A 288 -18.41 22.52 -0.59
CA LEU A 288 -18.86 23.64 -1.43
C LEU A 288 -17.73 24.63 -1.76
N GLY A 289 -16.51 24.32 -1.33
CA GLY A 289 -15.33 25.16 -1.46
C GLY A 289 -14.94 25.85 -0.16
N GLY A 290 -13.82 26.58 -0.23
CA GLY A 290 -13.13 27.19 0.90
C GLY A 290 -11.65 26.78 0.91
N PRO A 291 -10.78 27.53 1.60
CA PRO A 291 -9.43 27.04 1.87
C PRO A 291 -9.48 25.92 2.91
N PHE A 292 -8.42 25.12 2.98
CA PHE A 292 -8.25 24.08 3.99
C PHE A 292 -8.56 24.62 5.39
N GLY A 293 -9.42 23.92 6.13
CA GLY A 293 -9.88 24.30 7.45
C GLY A 293 -10.99 25.35 7.53
N ALA A 294 -11.44 25.87 6.39
CA ALA A 294 -12.62 26.73 6.30
C ALA A 294 -13.54 26.31 5.15
N GLU A 295 -13.52 25.02 4.82
CA GLU A 295 -14.41 24.43 3.85
C GLU A 295 -15.85 24.47 4.35
N THR A 296 -16.79 24.63 3.43
CA THR A 296 -18.22 24.59 3.75
C THR A 296 -18.78 23.23 3.33
N PRO A 297 -18.96 22.29 4.27
CA PRO A 297 -19.50 20.98 3.96
C PRO A 297 -21.03 21.05 3.72
N GLU A 298 -21.51 20.33 2.71
CA GLU A 298 -22.93 20.10 2.45
C GLU A 298 -23.21 18.60 2.45
N LYS A 299 -24.27 18.19 3.15
CA LYS A 299 -24.68 16.80 3.20
C LYS A 299 -25.36 16.41 1.89
N THR A 300 -24.95 15.29 1.32
CA THR A 300 -25.53 14.75 0.10
C THR A 300 -26.52 13.63 0.41
N ASP A 301 -27.37 13.31 -0.57
CA ASP A 301 -28.20 12.10 -0.56
C ASP A 301 -27.46 10.87 -1.12
N ASN A 302 -26.17 11.02 -1.46
CA ASN A 302 -25.36 9.95 -1.98
C ASN A 302 -24.66 9.21 -0.85
N ASN A 303 -24.54 7.89 -1.00
CA ASN A 303 -23.71 7.10 -0.12
C ASN A 303 -22.30 7.01 -0.68
N GLY A 304 -21.34 6.85 0.22
CA GLY A 304 -19.98 6.45 -0.14
C GLY A 304 -19.93 5.01 -0.64
N PRO A 305 -18.81 4.58 -1.25
CA PRO A 305 -18.55 3.17 -1.47
C PRO A 305 -18.51 2.43 -0.12
N TYR A 306 -19.35 1.41 0.01
CA TYR A 306 -19.27 0.50 1.15
C TYR A 306 -18.16 -0.53 0.91
N PRO A 307 -17.53 -1.04 1.99
CA PRO A 307 -16.76 -2.26 1.90
C PRO A 307 -17.63 -3.38 1.33
N THR A 308 -17.03 -4.25 0.51
CA THR A 308 -17.74 -5.41 -0.06
C THR A 308 -18.03 -6.50 0.96
N SER A 309 -17.37 -6.45 2.12
CA SER A 309 -17.59 -7.34 3.27
C SER A 309 -17.36 -6.58 4.57
N SER A 310 -18.15 -6.88 5.60
CA SER A 310 -17.91 -6.37 6.95
C SER A 310 -16.60 -6.88 7.55
N GLU A 311 -16.01 -7.94 6.98
CA GLU A 311 -14.67 -8.42 7.36
C GLU A 311 -13.63 -7.32 7.32
N TYR A 312 -13.73 -6.36 6.39
CA TYR A 312 -12.84 -5.21 6.35
C TYR A 312 -12.81 -4.44 7.69
N VAL A 313 -13.98 -4.18 8.27
CA VAL A 313 -14.09 -3.51 9.58
C VAL A 313 -13.69 -4.42 10.73
N ILE A 314 -14.03 -5.70 10.63
CA ILE A 314 -13.68 -6.72 11.64
C ILE A 314 -12.16 -6.84 11.76
N ASP A 315 -11.42 -6.76 10.65
CA ASP A 315 -9.99 -6.98 10.61
C ASP A 315 -9.22 -5.80 11.23
N PHE A 316 -9.53 -4.54 10.88
CA PHE A 316 -8.90 -3.41 11.59
C PHE A 316 -9.32 -3.36 13.06
N TRP A 317 -10.56 -3.76 13.38
CA TRP A 317 -11.01 -3.82 14.77
C TRP A 317 -10.30 -4.90 15.57
N ALA A 318 -9.90 -6.01 14.93
CA ALA A 318 -9.07 -7.03 15.54
C ALA A 318 -7.70 -6.47 15.95
N ILE A 319 -7.12 -5.59 15.13
CA ILE A 319 -5.84 -4.93 15.45
C ILE A 319 -6.00 -4.00 16.65
N ILE A 320 -7.01 -3.14 16.62
CA ILE A 320 -7.29 -2.20 17.71
C ILE A 320 -7.59 -2.96 19.00
N SER A 321 -8.38 -4.04 18.93
CA SER A 321 -8.69 -4.91 20.08
C SER A 321 -7.44 -5.60 20.63
N ALA A 322 -6.54 -6.06 19.77
CA ALA A 322 -5.29 -6.69 20.20
C ALA A 322 -4.34 -5.70 20.87
N TRP A 323 -4.18 -4.51 20.29
CA TRP A 323 -3.32 -3.47 20.86
C TRP A 323 -3.82 -3.04 22.23
N THR A 324 -5.14 -2.89 22.38
CA THR A 324 -5.78 -2.49 23.63
C THR A 324 -5.89 -3.61 24.67
N GLY A 325 -5.65 -4.87 24.29
CA GLY A 325 -5.70 -6.03 25.19
C GLY A 325 -7.08 -6.65 25.38
N PHE A 326 -8.02 -6.45 24.46
CA PHE A 326 -9.41 -6.93 24.52
C PHE A 326 -9.76 -7.96 23.43
N CYS A 327 -8.86 -8.88 23.08
CA CYS A 327 -9.12 -9.86 22.02
C CYS A 327 -10.31 -10.79 22.28
N ASP A 328 -10.53 -11.18 23.54
CA ASP A 328 -11.56 -12.16 23.88
C ASP A 328 -12.97 -11.59 23.71
N THR A 329 -13.17 -10.31 24.00
CA THR A 329 -14.49 -9.66 23.97
C THR A 329 -14.68 -8.75 22.76
N ARG A 330 -13.60 -8.17 22.23
CA ARG A 330 -13.62 -7.08 21.24
C ARG A 330 -14.52 -5.91 21.66
N GLU A 331 -14.60 -5.69 22.98
CA GLU A 331 -15.29 -4.57 23.62
C GLU A 331 -14.27 -3.65 24.29
N ILE A 332 -14.03 -2.49 23.69
CA ILE A 332 -12.94 -1.59 24.12
C ILE A 332 -13.53 -0.41 24.91
N PRO A 333 -13.14 -0.21 26.18
CA PRO A 333 -13.53 0.97 26.94
C PRO A 333 -12.97 2.26 26.35
N TYR A 334 -13.65 3.39 26.60
CA TYR A 334 -13.22 4.71 26.14
C TYR A 334 -11.73 5.00 26.39
N ALA A 335 -11.25 4.77 27.62
CA ALA A 335 -9.87 5.10 28.00
C ALA A 335 -8.86 4.37 27.10
N ASN A 336 -9.06 3.08 26.86
CA ASN A 336 -8.18 2.25 26.04
C ASN A 336 -8.24 2.62 24.56
N LEU A 337 -9.43 2.91 24.01
CA LEU A 337 -9.55 3.35 22.63
C LEU A 337 -8.90 4.73 22.41
N ALA A 338 -9.06 5.63 23.38
CA ALA A 338 -8.42 6.93 23.35
C ALA A 338 -6.89 6.82 23.46
N ASP A 339 -6.36 5.90 24.27
CA ASP A 339 -4.92 5.61 24.33
C ASP A 339 -4.40 5.01 23.02
N TYR A 340 -5.15 4.09 22.40
CA TYR A 340 -4.79 3.55 21.09
C TYR A 340 -4.62 4.68 20.06
N LEU A 341 -5.61 5.56 19.93
CA LEU A 341 -5.57 6.65 18.95
C LEU A 341 -4.41 7.62 19.21
N SER A 342 -4.07 7.91 20.47
CA SER A 342 -2.99 8.84 20.80
C SER A 342 -1.58 8.23 20.75
N TYR A 343 -1.42 6.91 20.89
CA TYR A 343 -0.11 6.31 21.14
C TYR A 343 0.26 5.15 20.20
N ALA A 344 -0.70 4.50 19.53
CA ALA A 344 -0.40 3.34 18.69
C ALA A 344 0.55 3.71 17.54
N ALA A 345 0.36 4.90 16.96
CA ALA A 345 1.20 5.49 15.92
C ALA A 345 2.70 5.44 16.22
N GLY A 346 3.09 5.86 17.42
CA GLY A 346 4.50 5.89 17.84
C GLY A 346 5.08 4.52 18.22
N SER A 347 4.25 3.47 18.33
CA SER A 347 4.69 2.16 18.81
C SER A 347 5.20 1.23 17.71
N GLY A 348 4.74 1.41 16.46
CA GLY A 348 4.98 0.46 15.36
C GLY A 348 4.46 -0.96 15.64
N TYR A 349 3.59 -1.13 16.63
CA TYR A 349 3.07 -2.41 17.09
C TYR A 349 1.64 -2.61 16.57
N HIS A 350 1.46 -3.57 15.66
CA HIS A 350 0.17 -3.89 15.01
C HIS A 350 -0.19 -5.35 15.23
N PRO A 351 -0.49 -5.76 16.48
CA PRO A 351 -0.89 -7.14 16.76
C PRO A 351 -2.26 -7.42 16.16
N THR A 352 -2.58 -8.69 15.96
CA THR A 352 -3.92 -9.13 15.55
C THR A 352 -4.45 -10.13 16.58
N CYS A 353 -5.73 -9.99 16.92
CA CYS A 353 -6.52 -11.11 17.41
C CYS A 353 -6.79 -12.06 16.22
#